data_AF-A0A833W7J0-F1
#
_entry.id   AF-A0A833W7J0-F1
#
_cell.length_a   1.000
_cell.length_b   1.000
_cell.length_c   1.000
_cell.angle_alpha   90.00
_cell.angle_beta   90.00
_cell.angle_gamma   90.00
#
_symmetry.space_group_name_H-M   'P 1'
#
loop_
_entity.id
_entity.type
_entity.pdbx_description
1 polymer ?
#
loop_
_entity_poly.entity_id
_entity_poly.type
_entity_poly.pdbx_seq_one_letter_code
_entity_poly.pdbx_strand_id
1 'polypeptide(L)'
;MRFCMSQTQDGNLEDIDLDKLTADKIRRRLTELEDDTLELELMVEVRALSSAWFTKYVLQLKPISLERVDVVEAKLRDVEEKLVRTEKLLADLIGKQVVHLSAVSSNVDKLNEDGDIIWNEQKCDHFDQNSERNGIICLVKGWYTLNLTVFLLQQKCNGGVTLRKNNIRLLESQVPKSVGENTSTSLGWCGLLKKNDELSVIATENPLQVGAELMMMRLSEAA
;
A
#
# COMPACT_ATOMS: atom_id res chain seq x y z
N MET A 1 12.23 28.20 -20.32
CA MET A 1 12.11 29.31 -21.30
C MET A 1 13.49 29.90 -21.53
N ARG A 2 14.02 29.83 -22.75
CA ARG A 2 15.20 30.59 -23.17
C ARG A 2 14.71 31.67 -24.15
N PHE A 3 14.87 32.94 -23.78
CA PHE A 3 14.65 34.06 -24.68
C PHE A 3 15.95 34.29 -25.45
N CYS A 4 15.93 34.13 -26.78
CA CYS A 4 17.01 34.61 -27.64
C CYS A 4 16.76 36.10 -27.88
N MET A 5 17.62 36.94 -27.30
CA MET A 5 17.70 38.36 -27.62
C MET A 5 18.62 38.55 -28.81
N SER A 6 18.08 38.88 -29.98
CA SER A 6 18.88 39.51 -31.05
C SER A 6 18.78 41.02 -30.86
N GLN A 7 19.87 41.63 -30.40
CA GLN A 7 20.03 43.09 -30.41
C GLN A 7 20.49 43.51 -31.81
N THR A 8 19.67 44.29 -32.50
CA THR A 8 20.10 45.02 -33.69
C THR A 8 20.17 46.48 -33.30
N GLN A 9 21.39 46.98 -33.13
CA GLN A 9 21.66 48.38 -32.84
C GLN A 9 22.14 49.01 -34.13
N ASP A 10 21.30 49.79 -34.80
CA ASP A 10 21.78 50.76 -35.78
C ASP A 10 20.75 51.86 -36.09
N GLY A 11 21.25 53.09 -36.23
CA GLY A 11 20.55 54.20 -36.89
C GLY A 11 20.10 55.37 -36.01
N ASN A 12 20.88 56.46 -36.04
CA ASN A 12 20.45 57.82 -35.69
C ASN A 12 19.13 58.17 -36.41
N LEU A 13 18.13 58.64 -35.67
CA LEU A 13 16.95 59.28 -36.22
C LEU A 13 16.88 60.71 -35.66
N GLU A 14 17.14 61.66 -36.56
CA GLU A 14 16.93 63.09 -36.35
C GLU A 14 15.47 63.41 -36.04
N ASP A 15 15.29 64.43 -35.20
CA ASP A 15 14.08 65.18 -34.83
C ASP A 15 12.71 64.50 -35.03
N ILE A 16 12.18 63.97 -33.93
CA ILE A 16 10.74 63.82 -33.74
C ILE A 16 10.29 65.00 -32.86
N ASP A 17 9.61 65.95 -33.48
CA ASP A 17 8.97 67.10 -32.82
C ASP A 17 7.98 66.61 -31.76
N LEU A 18 8.33 66.84 -30.49
CA LEU A 18 7.74 66.21 -29.30
C LEU A 18 6.51 66.96 -28.76
N ASP A 19 6.10 68.07 -29.37
CA ASP A 19 5.04 68.96 -28.84
C ASP A 19 3.62 68.62 -29.32
N LYS A 20 3.42 67.44 -29.94
CA LYS A 20 2.13 67.06 -30.55
C LYS A 20 1.61 65.66 -30.24
N LEU A 21 1.80 65.13 -29.03
CA LEU A 21 1.14 63.85 -28.65
C LEU A 21 0.26 63.94 -27.39
N THR A 22 -1.05 63.98 -27.65
CA THR A 22 -2.15 63.84 -26.68
C THR A 22 -2.51 62.37 -26.40
N ALA A 23 -3.02 62.12 -25.20
CA ALA A 23 -3.76 60.94 -24.67
C ALA A 23 -3.15 59.52 -24.74
N ASP A 24 -2.30 59.16 -25.70
CA ASP A 24 -2.00 57.75 -26.03
C ASP A 24 -0.69 57.20 -25.46
N LYS A 25 -0.49 57.28 -24.13
CA LYS A 25 0.66 56.68 -23.41
C LYS A 25 0.67 55.13 -23.41
N ILE A 26 0.24 54.49 -24.49
CA ILE A 26 0.41 53.05 -24.74
C ILE A 26 1.32 52.90 -25.94
N ARG A 27 2.62 52.82 -25.68
CA ARG A 27 3.67 52.53 -26.64
C ARG A 27 3.76 51.03 -26.95
N ARG A 28 2.63 50.43 -27.32
CA ARG A 28 2.54 49.03 -27.70
C ARG A 28 1.87 48.95 -29.04
N ARG A 29 2.51 48.28 -30.00
CA ARG A 29 1.94 47.96 -31.30
C ARG A 29 2.04 46.46 -31.50
N LEU A 30 0.90 45.82 -31.74
CA LEU A 30 0.84 44.41 -32.11
C LEU A 30 0.57 44.33 -33.61
N THR A 31 1.40 43.61 -34.34
CA THR A 31 1.27 43.40 -35.78
C THR A 31 1.24 41.91 -36.07
N GLU A 32 0.29 41.49 -36.90
CA GLU A 32 0.24 40.13 -37.43
C GLU A 32 1.29 39.99 -38.55
N LEU A 33 2.11 38.95 -38.48
CA LEU A 33 3.05 38.55 -39.51
C LEU A 33 2.53 37.31 -40.25
N GLU A 34 3.24 36.88 -41.29
CA GLU A 34 2.99 35.61 -41.97
C GLU A 34 3.20 34.41 -41.00
N ASP A 35 2.50 33.29 -41.23
CA ASP A 35 2.51 32.07 -40.42
C ASP A 35 2.03 32.21 -38.95
N ASP A 36 0.89 32.89 -38.73
CA ASP A 36 0.23 33.07 -37.41
C ASP A 36 1.14 33.65 -36.30
N THR A 37 2.27 34.24 -36.67
CA THR A 37 3.23 34.81 -35.72
C THR A 37 2.85 36.26 -35.43
N LEU A 38 2.77 36.62 -34.16
CA LEU A 38 2.46 38.00 -33.75
C LEU A 38 3.75 38.73 -33.37
N GLU A 39 3.94 39.95 -33.86
CA GLU A 39 5.04 40.81 -33.44
C GLU A 39 4.52 41.91 -32.51
N LEU A 40 5.06 41.94 -31.29
CA LEU A 40 4.77 42.98 -30.31
C LEU A 40 5.95 43.95 -30.24
N GLU A 41 5.73 45.17 -30.70
CA GLU A 41 6.63 46.28 -30.47
C GLU A 41 6.26 47.00 -29.17
N LEU A 42 7.26 47.20 -28.31
CA LEU A 42 7.13 47.89 -27.04
C LEU A 42 8.18 48.99 -26.97
N MET A 43 7.76 50.24 -26.83
CA MET A 43 8.68 51.35 -26.63
C MET A 43 8.62 51.83 -25.17
N VAL A 44 9.74 51.75 -24.46
CA VAL A 44 9.85 52.04 -23.03
C VAL A 44 10.68 53.29 -22.81
N GLU A 45 10.20 54.19 -21.97
CA GLU A 45 11.00 55.30 -21.46
C GLU A 45 11.88 54.81 -20.31
N VAL A 46 13.19 54.96 -20.46
CA VAL A 46 14.15 54.71 -19.40
C VAL A 46 14.70 56.06 -18.98
N ARG A 47 14.46 56.44 -17.73
CA ARG A 47 15.05 57.65 -17.14
C ARG A 47 16.19 57.24 -16.23
N ALA A 48 17.34 57.85 -16.42
CA ALA A 48 18.48 57.70 -15.54
C ALA A 48 19.14 59.06 -15.33
N LEU A 49 19.37 59.43 -14.07
CA LEU A 49 19.82 60.78 -13.68
C LEU A 49 18.90 61.87 -14.25
N SER A 50 19.46 62.88 -14.92
CA SER A 50 18.75 63.98 -15.56
C SER A 50 18.41 63.72 -17.03
N SER A 51 18.50 62.48 -17.50
CA SER A 51 18.26 62.11 -18.89
C SER A 51 17.11 61.10 -19.01
N ALA A 52 16.36 61.23 -20.10
CA ALA A 52 15.32 60.28 -20.50
C ALA A 52 15.67 59.73 -21.89
N TRP A 53 15.56 58.41 -22.06
CA TRP A 53 15.82 57.72 -23.31
C TRP A 53 14.61 56.83 -23.64
N PHE A 54 14.36 56.62 -24.93
CA PHE A 54 13.36 55.66 -25.37
C PHE A 54 14.06 54.44 -25.97
N THR A 55 13.71 53.26 -25.49
CA THR A 55 14.17 51.98 -26.05
C THR A 55 13.00 51.27 -26.73
N LYS A 56 13.22 50.76 -27.95
CA LYS A 56 12.25 49.94 -28.67
C LYS A 56 12.63 48.47 -28.53
N TYR A 57 11.71 47.68 -28.00
CA TYR A 57 11.78 46.22 -27.98
C TYR A 57 10.85 45.66 -29.04
N VAL A 58 11.30 44.65 -29.77
CA VAL A 58 10.49 43.91 -30.75
C VAL A 58 10.47 42.44 -30.30
N LEU A 59 9.27 41.91 -30.08
CA LEU A 59 9.05 40.58 -29.53
C LEU A 59 8.24 39.76 -30.53
N GLN A 60 8.82 38.68 -31.06
CA GLN A 60 8.09 37.72 -31.86
C GLN A 60 7.41 36.69 -30.96
N LEU A 61 6.08 36.72 -30.94
CA LEU A 61 5.22 35.82 -30.19
C LEU A 61 4.83 34.65 -31.10
N LYS A 62 5.31 33.46 -30.75
CA LYS A 62 4.90 32.22 -31.42
C LYS A 62 3.64 31.68 -30.74
N PRO A 63 2.52 31.48 -31.46
CA PRO A 63 1.33 30.93 -30.88
C PRO A 63 1.60 29.51 -30.35
N ILE A 64 1.13 29.24 -29.14
CA ILE A 64 1.08 27.87 -28.63
C ILE A 64 -0.20 27.27 -29.22
N SER A 65 -0.05 26.25 -30.07
CA SER A 65 -1.20 25.53 -30.63
C SER A 65 -2.12 25.04 -29.50
N LEU A 66 -3.38 25.45 -29.53
CA LEU A 66 -4.41 25.03 -28.57
C LEU A 66 -4.59 23.50 -28.59
N GLU A 67 -4.42 22.87 -29.76
CA GLU A 67 -4.48 21.41 -29.89
C GLU A 67 -3.46 20.70 -28.99
N ARG A 68 -2.27 21.30 -28.77
CA ARG A 68 -1.27 20.73 -27.88
C ARG A 68 -1.71 20.76 -26.42
N VAL A 69 -2.47 21.78 -26.02
CA VAL A 69 -3.01 21.89 -24.66
C VAL A 69 -4.10 20.85 -24.45
N ASP A 70 -5.04 20.72 -25.40
CA ASP A 70 -6.14 19.76 -25.33
C ASP A 70 -5.63 18.31 -25.28
N VAL A 71 -4.61 17.99 -26.09
CA VAL A 71 -3.97 16.66 -26.09
C VAL A 71 -3.27 16.37 -24.76
N VAL A 72 -2.61 17.37 -24.17
CA VAL A 72 -1.96 17.21 -22.86
C VAL A 72 -2.99 17.06 -21.76
N GLU A 73 -4.07 17.82 -21.78
CA GLU A 73 -5.17 17.72 -20.81
C GLU A 73 -5.87 16.35 -20.89
N ALA A 74 -6.13 15.85 -22.11
CA ALA A 74 -6.67 14.51 -22.32
C ALA A 74 -5.73 13.43 -21.74
N LYS A 75 -4.43 13.52 -22.02
CA LYS A 75 -3.44 12.59 -21.46
C LYS A 75 -3.35 12.67 -19.94
N LEU A 76 -3.49 13.87 -19.36
CA LEU A 76 -3.46 14.05 -17.90
C LEU A 76 -4.67 13.36 -17.26
N ARG A 77 -5.88 13.57 -17.81
CA ARG A 77 -7.10 12.87 -17.39
C ARG A 77 -6.95 11.35 -17.48
N ASP A 78 -6.40 10.84 -18.59
CA ASP A 78 -6.17 9.41 -18.77
C ASP A 78 -5.21 8.84 -17.72
N VAL A 79 -4.18 9.60 -17.34
CA VAL A 79 -3.21 9.20 -16.31
C VAL A 79 -3.87 9.21 -14.92
N GLU A 80 -4.63 10.26 -14.60
CA GLU A 80 -5.36 10.38 -13.34
C GLU A 80 -6.38 9.23 -13.18
N GLU A 81 -7.13 8.92 -14.22
CA GLU A 81 -8.08 7.81 -14.20
C GLU A 81 -7.38 6.45 -14.02
N LYS A 82 -6.25 6.24 -14.69
CA LYS A 82 -5.43 5.03 -14.49
C LYS A 82 -4.90 4.93 -13.07
N LEU A 83 -4.47 6.04 -12.47
CA LEU A 83 -3.99 6.09 -11.10
C LEU A 83 -5.09 5.68 -10.13
N VAL A 84 -6.27 6.30 -10.20
CA VAL A 84 -7.42 5.96 -9.36
C VAL A 84 -7.80 4.47 -9.51
N ARG A 85 -7.78 3.95 -10.74
CA ARG A 85 -8.01 2.52 -10.99
C ARG A 85 -6.94 1.65 -10.34
N THR A 86 -5.66 2.03 -10.41
CA THR A 86 -4.57 1.24 -9.80
C THR A 86 -4.59 1.29 -8.29
N GLU A 87 -4.88 2.45 -7.69
CA GLU A 87 -5.08 2.59 -6.25
C GLU A 87 -6.23 1.73 -5.75
N LYS A 88 -7.36 1.73 -6.47
CA LYS A 88 -8.50 0.87 -6.16
C LYS A 88 -8.14 -0.62 -6.26
N LEU A 89 -7.43 -1.02 -7.32
CA LEU A 89 -6.95 -2.39 -7.47
C LEU A 89 -5.97 -2.79 -6.37
N LEU A 90 -5.09 -1.89 -5.94
CA LEU A 90 -4.17 -2.12 -4.83
C LEU A 90 -4.91 -2.25 -3.51
N ALA A 91 -5.89 -1.38 -3.22
CA ALA A 91 -6.74 -1.49 -2.06
C ALA A 91 -7.52 -2.82 -2.06
N ASP A 92 -8.06 -3.23 -3.20
CA ASP A 92 -8.73 -4.52 -3.38
C ASP A 92 -7.75 -5.70 -3.20
N LEU A 93 -6.50 -5.60 -3.66
CA LEU A 93 -5.48 -6.63 -3.50
C LEU A 93 -5.00 -6.74 -2.05
N ILE A 94 -4.83 -5.62 -1.36
CA ILE A 94 -4.49 -5.57 0.07
C ILE A 94 -5.63 -6.15 0.89
N GLY A 95 -6.89 -5.79 0.59
CA GLY A 95 -8.07 -6.43 1.19
C GLY A 95 -8.16 -7.93 0.91
N LYS A 96 -7.54 -8.41 -0.18
CA LYS A 96 -7.41 -9.82 -0.55
C LYS A 96 -6.15 -10.50 -0.01
N GLN A 97 -5.28 -9.83 0.75
CA GLN A 97 -4.12 -10.49 1.33
C GLN A 97 -4.61 -11.60 2.28
N VAL A 98 -4.37 -12.84 1.87
CA VAL A 98 -4.87 -14.03 2.57
C VAL A 98 -4.08 -14.20 3.86
N VAL A 99 -4.66 -13.74 4.97
CA VAL A 99 -4.14 -14.03 6.30
C VAL A 99 -4.34 -15.52 6.56
N HIS A 100 -3.25 -16.27 6.59
CA HIS A 100 -3.25 -17.70 6.86
C HIS A 100 -2.04 -18.08 7.70
N LEU A 101 -2.15 -19.24 8.34
CA LEU A 101 -1.10 -19.85 9.14
C LEU A 101 -1.06 -21.35 8.86
N SER A 102 0.14 -21.87 8.70
CA SER A 102 0.43 -23.31 8.76
C SER A 102 1.51 -23.51 9.81
N ALA A 103 1.12 -24.10 10.93
CA ALA A 103 1.96 -24.39 12.07
C ALA A 103 2.10 -25.90 12.22
N VAL A 104 3.31 -26.36 12.52
CA VAL A 104 3.58 -27.79 12.74
C VAL A 104 4.34 -27.96 14.05
N SER A 105 4.11 -29.07 14.73
CA SER A 105 4.82 -29.47 15.94
C SER A 105 5.67 -30.69 15.62
N SER A 106 6.90 -30.71 16.15
CA SER A 106 7.78 -31.86 16.03
C SER A 106 7.22 -33.05 16.80
N ASN A 107 7.39 -34.26 16.26
CA ASN A 107 7.00 -35.46 16.98
C ASN A 107 7.92 -35.66 18.20
N VAL A 108 7.35 -35.66 19.40
CA VAL A 108 8.07 -35.84 20.66
C VAL A 108 7.60 -37.08 21.40
N ASP A 109 8.53 -37.85 21.97
CA ASP A 109 8.22 -39.09 22.68
C ASP A 109 7.26 -38.89 23.85
N LYS A 110 7.37 -37.75 24.54
CA LYS A 110 6.49 -37.34 25.64
C LYS A 110 6.34 -35.81 25.67
N LEU A 111 5.13 -35.34 25.97
CA LEU A 111 4.83 -33.93 26.19
C LEU A 111 5.34 -33.44 27.56
N ASN A 112 5.25 -32.12 27.80
CA ASN A 112 5.48 -31.53 29.11
C ASN A 112 4.43 -32.01 30.14
N GLU A 113 4.60 -31.64 31.41
CA GLU A 113 3.69 -32.06 32.49
C GLU A 113 2.24 -31.58 32.28
N ASP A 114 2.08 -30.45 31.59
CA ASP A 114 0.78 -29.85 31.28
C ASP A 114 0.11 -30.47 30.03
N GLY A 115 0.84 -31.25 29.24
CA GLY A 115 0.36 -31.86 27.99
C GLY A 115 0.31 -30.90 26.80
N ASP A 116 1.03 -29.79 26.84
CA ASP A 116 1.05 -28.79 25.77
C ASP A 116 1.75 -29.27 24.52
N ILE A 117 1.19 -28.90 23.38
CA ILE A 117 1.84 -29.05 22.07
C ILE A 117 2.76 -27.84 21.84
N ILE A 118 4.05 -28.11 21.67
CA ILE A 118 5.06 -27.10 21.34
C ILE A 118 5.20 -26.97 19.83
N TRP A 119 4.93 -25.78 19.30
CA TRP A 119 4.99 -25.48 17.88
C TRP A 119 6.42 -25.21 17.41
N ASN A 120 6.73 -25.56 16.16
CA ASN A 120 7.97 -25.18 15.51
C ASN A 120 8.03 -23.66 15.32
N GLU A 121 9.24 -23.09 15.33
CA GLU A 121 9.44 -21.66 15.10
C GLU A 121 8.91 -21.29 13.72
N GLN A 122 8.06 -20.26 13.68
CA GLN A 122 7.49 -19.75 12.45
C GLN A 122 7.52 -18.23 12.44
N LYS A 123 7.80 -17.66 11.27
CA LYS A 123 7.67 -16.22 11.04
C LYS A 123 6.43 -15.97 10.22
N CYS A 124 5.45 -15.28 10.81
CA CYS A 124 4.26 -14.84 10.11
C CYS A 124 3.91 -13.42 10.59
N ASP A 125 3.59 -12.51 9.67
CA ASP A 125 3.31 -11.11 10.02
C ASP A 125 2.00 -10.93 10.81
N HIS A 126 1.12 -11.93 10.78
CA HIS A 126 -0.22 -11.87 11.35
C HIS A 126 -0.41 -12.75 12.59
N PHE A 127 0.59 -13.57 12.92
CA PHE A 127 0.57 -14.49 14.04
C PHE A 127 1.93 -14.52 14.71
N ASP A 128 1.92 -14.47 16.04
CA ASP A 128 3.12 -14.60 16.84
C ASP A 128 3.07 -15.89 17.68
N GLN A 129 4.18 -16.25 18.29
CA GLN A 129 4.27 -17.34 19.26
C GLN A 129 4.60 -16.77 20.63
N ASN A 130 4.03 -17.36 21.68
CA ASN A 130 4.43 -17.02 23.03
C ASN A 130 5.87 -17.52 23.33
N SER A 131 6.45 -17.11 24.45
CA SER A 131 7.83 -17.44 24.81
C SER A 131 8.10 -18.94 24.94
N GLU A 132 7.08 -19.72 25.29
CA GLU A 132 7.17 -21.18 25.48
C GLU A 132 6.85 -21.97 24.20
N ARG A 133 6.40 -21.27 23.13
CA ARG A 133 5.97 -21.84 21.85
C ARG A 133 4.81 -22.84 21.96
N ASN A 134 4.09 -22.89 23.07
CA ASN A 134 2.84 -23.66 23.24
C ASN A 134 1.58 -22.88 22.81
N GLY A 135 1.71 -21.56 22.65
CA GLY A 135 0.62 -20.66 22.27
C GLY A 135 0.87 -19.95 20.95
N ILE A 136 -0.17 -19.86 20.12
CA ILE A 136 -0.21 -19.06 18.89
C ILE A 136 -1.05 -17.81 19.16
N ILE A 137 -0.45 -16.63 19.02
CA ILE A 137 -1.06 -15.34 19.30
C ILE A 137 -1.55 -14.71 18.00
N CYS A 138 -2.84 -14.38 17.92
CA CYS A 138 -3.43 -13.72 16.77
C CYS A 138 -3.16 -12.20 16.80
N LEU A 139 -2.49 -11.64 15.78
CA LEU A 139 -2.16 -10.21 15.74
C LEU A 139 -3.22 -9.36 15.04
N VAL A 140 -4.10 -10.01 14.26
CA VAL A 140 -5.11 -9.34 13.43
C VAL A 140 -6.50 -9.84 13.78
N LYS A 141 -7.42 -8.92 14.13
CA LYS A 141 -8.82 -9.27 14.42
C LYS A 141 -9.52 -9.77 13.15
N GLY A 142 -10.33 -10.81 13.27
CA GLY A 142 -11.11 -11.35 12.15
C GLY A 142 -11.88 -12.62 12.49
N TRP A 143 -12.70 -13.06 11.55
CA TRP A 143 -13.27 -14.39 11.57
C TRP A 143 -12.30 -15.38 10.97
N TYR A 144 -12.05 -16.48 11.66
CA TYR A 144 -11.08 -17.49 11.27
C TYR A 144 -11.74 -18.86 11.18
N THR A 145 -11.26 -19.65 10.23
CA THR A 145 -11.42 -21.11 10.24
C THR A 145 -10.09 -21.74 10.63
N LEU A 146 -10.15 -22.78 11.44
CA LEU A 146 -9.02 -23.52 11.99
C LEU A 146 -9.27 -25.01 11.79
N ASN A 147 -8.25 -25.71 11.30
CA ASN A 147 -8.17 -27.15 11.28
C ASN A 147 -6.91 -27.57 12.04
N LEU A 148 -7.09 -28.37 13.07
CA LEU A 148 -6.03 -28.95 13.87
C LEU A 148 -6.09 -30.46 13.68
N THR A 149 -4.94 -31.08 13.43
CA THR A 149 -4.78 -32.53 13.46
C THR A 149 -3.64 -32.87 14.42
N VAL A 150 -3.91 -33.77 15.36
CA VAL A 150 -2.92 -34.27 16.32
C VAL A 150 -2.69 -35.75 16.04
N PHE A 151 -1.43 -36.10 15.84
CA PHE A 151 -0.97 -37.46 15.58
C PHE A 151 -0.41 -38.05 16.87
N LEU A 152 -0.84 -39.27 17.17
CA LEU A 152 -0.56 -39.94 18.44
C LEU A 152 -0.21 -41.40 18.16
N LEU A 153 0.84 -41.91 18.81
CA LEU A 153 1.06 -43.36 18.82
C LEU A 153 0.09 -44.03 19.81
N GLN A 154 0.03 -45.36 19.77
CA GLN A 154 -0.90 -46.18 20.57
C GLN A 154 -1.16 -45.63 21.98
N GLN A 155 -2.43 -45.46 22.34
CA GLN A 155 -2.82 -44.89 23.63
C GLN A 155 -3.11 -46.00 24.63
N LYS A 156 -2.48 -45.95 25.82
CA LYS A 156 -2.67 -46.98 26.88
C LYS A 156 -3.99 -46.82 27.63
N CYS A 157 -4.53 -45.61 27.66
CA CYS A 157 -5.79 -45.20 28.26
C CYS A 157 -6.54 -44.29 27.28
N ASN A 158 -7.80 -43.94 27.61
CA ASN A 158 -8.50 -42.90 26.87
C ASN A 158 -7.87 -41.55 27.23
N GLY A 159 -7.64 -40.70 26.24
CA GLY A 159 -7.15 -39.34 26.42
C GLY A 159 -8.04 -38.34 25.70
N GLY A 160 -7.63 -37.08 25.69
CA GLY A 160 -8.35 -36.02 24.99
C GLY A 160 -7.41 -34.98 24.42
N VAL A 161 -7.76 -34.45 23.25
CA VAL A 161 -7.13 -33.27 22.69
C VAL A 161 -8.08 -32.10 22.86
N THR A 162 -7.61 -31.04 23.51
CA THR A 162 -8.38 -29.84 23.80
C THR A 162 -7.77 -28.64 23.09
N LEU A 163 -8.58 -27.95 22.29
CA LEU A 163 -8.25 -26.63 21.77
C LEU A 163 -8.74 -25.57 22.76
N ARG A 164 -7.85 -24.66 23.15
CA ARG A 164 -8.15 -23.55 24.07
C ARG A 164 -7.95 -22.21 23.40
N LYS A 165 -8.73 -21.24 23.84
CA LYS A 165 -8.57 -19.82 23.54
C LYS A 165 -8.46 -19.05 24.84
N ASN A 166 -7.35 -18.35 25.06
CA ASN A 166 -7.06 -17.63 26.30
C ASN A 166 -7.28 -18.52 27.54
N ASN A 167 -6.76 -19.76 27.49
CA ASN A 167 -6.95 -20.80 28.50
C ASN A 167 -8.38 -21.33 28.71
N ILE A 168 -9.37 -20.84 27.95
CA ILE A 168 -10.74 -21.34 27.98
C ILE A 168 -10.90 -22.42 26.92
N ARG A 169 -11.47 -23.57 27.30
CA ARG A 169 -11.76 -24.68 26.39
C ARG A 169 -12.74 -24.24 25.30
N LEU A 170 -12.33 -24.37 24.03
CA LEU A 170 -13.21 -24.17 22.87
C LEU A 170 -13.82 -25.50 22.40
N LEU A 171 -12.97 -26.49 22.17
CA LEU A 171 -13.34 -27.80 21.67
C LEU A 171 -12.50 -28.87 22.34
N GLU A 172 -13.03 -30.08 22.37
CA GLU A 172 -12.35 -31.26 22.85
C GLU A 172 -12.73 -32.45 21.98
N SER A 173 -11.75 -33.27 21.66
CA SER A 173 -11.96 -34.57 21.02
C SER A 173 -11.40 -35.66 21.90
N GLN A 174 -12.21 -36.69 22.12
CA GLN A 174 -11.79 -37.88 22.87
C GLN A 174 -10.93 -38.76 21.96
N VAL A 175 -9.77 -39.17 22.46
CA VAL A 175 -8.90 -40.11 21.79
C VAL A 175 -9.07 -41.46 22.47
N PRO A 176 -9.66 -42.47 21.78
CA PRO A 176 -9.88 -43.77 22.38
C PRO A 176 -8.55 -44.48 22.60
N LYS A 177 -8.53 -45.34 23.62
CA LYS A 177 -7.46 -46.33 23.78
C LYS A 177 -7.28 -47.14 22.50
N SER A 178 -6.07 -47.14 21.94
CA SER A 178 -5.69 -47.96 20.78
C SER A 178 -4.52 -48.86 21.15
N VAL A 179 -4.59 -50.14 20.81
CA VAL A 179 -3.54 -51.12 21.09
C VAL A 179 -2.92 -51.54 19.77
N GLY A 180 -1.62 -51.30 19.59
CA GLY A 180 -0.89 -51.69 18.39
C GLY A 180 -1.13 -50.84 17.13
N GLU A 181 -1.99 -49.81 17.21
CA GLU A 181 -2.31 -48.93 16.09
C GLU A 181 -2.08 -47.46 16.45
N ASN A 182 -1.49 -46.72 15.50
CA ASN A 182 -1.38 -45.27 15.57
C ASN A 182 -2.77 -44.65 15.42
N THR A 183 -3.00 -43.52 16.08
CA THR A 183 -4.26 -42.79 16.04
C THR A 183 -4.03 -41.33 15.73
N SER A 184 -5.05 -40.68 15.19
CA SER A 184 -5.05 -39.24 14.97
C SER A 184 -6.43 -38.70 15.30
N THR A 185 -6.47 -37.47 15.78
CA THR A 185 -7.72 -36.75 15.99
C THR A 185 -7.65 -35.38 15.35
N SER A 186 -8.76 -34.93 14.78
CA SER A 186 -8.86 -33.64 14.13
C SER A 186 -9.96 -32.81 14.75
N LEU A 187 -9.68 -31.52 14.90
CA LEU A 187 -10.61 -30.51 15.40
C LEU A 187 -10.77 -29.41 14.36
N GLY A 188 -12.01 -29.17 13.95
CA GLY A 188 -12.38 -28.04 13.10
C GLY A 188 -13.10 -26.98 13.92
N TRP A 189 -12.64 -25.73 13.85
CA TRP A 189 -13.27 -24.61 14.54
C TRP A 189 -13.41 -23.41 13.62
N CYS A 190 -14.52 -22.67 13.76
CA CYS A 190 -14.71 -21.40 13.10
C CYS A 190 -15.22 -20.37 14.12
N GLY A 191 -14.62 -19.19 14.15
CA GLY A 191 -15.04 -18.16 15.07
C GLY A 191 -14.23 -16.88 15.02
N LEU A 192 -14.61 -15.94 15.88
CA LEU A 192 -13.95 -14.65 15.98
C LEU A 192 -12.68 -14.74 16.85
N LEU A 193 -11.55 -14.32 16.29
CA LEU A 193 -10.33 -14.02 17.05
C LEU A 193 -10.10 -12.51 17.08
N LYS A 194 -9.81 -12.01 18.27
CA LYS A 194 -9.37 -10.64 18.54
C LYS A 194 -7.86 -10.59 18.51
N LYS A 195 -7.34 -9.37 18.37
CA LYS A 195 -5.91 -9.12 18.54
C LYS A 195 -5.50 -9.54 19.96
N ASN A 196 -4.38 -10.26 20.04
CA ASN A 196 -3.80 -10.88 21.23
C ASN A 196 -4.60 -12.05 21.82
N ASP A 197 -5.61 -12.57 21.13
CA ASP A 197 -6.17 -13.86 21.51
C ASP A 197 -5.11 -14.95 21.27
N GLU A 198 -4.91 -15.80 22.27
CA GLU A 198 -3.95 -16.90 22.26
C GLU A 198 -4.68 -18.23 22.09
N LEU A 199 -4.21 -19.04 21.15
CA LEU A 199 -4.67 -20.41 20.93
C LEU A 199 -3.61 -21.38 21.41
N SER A 200 -4.00 -22.31 22.27
CA SER A 200 -3.14 -23.39 22.75
C SER A 200 -3.84 -24.75 22.61
N VAL A 201 -3.03 -25.79 22.47
CA VAL A 201 -3.52 -27.16 22.29
C VAL A 201 -2.91 -28.04 23.35
N ILE A 202 -3.76 -28.78 24.05
CA ILE A 202 -3.36 -29.67 25.13
C ILE A 202 -3.83 -31.08 24.81
N ALA A 203 -2.95 -32.06 24.94
CA ALA A 203 -3.25 -33.47 24.89
C ALA A 203 -3.08 -34.09 26.29
N THR A 204 -4.15 -34.68 26.82
CA THR A 204 -4.19 -35.21 28.19
C THR A 204 -3.81 -36.69 28.25
N GLU A 205 -3.56 -37.20 29.46
CA GLU A 205 -3.36 -38.64 29.76
C GLU A 205 -2.03 -39.24 29.28
N ASN A 206 -0.98 -38.41 29.20
CA ASN A 206 0.39 -38.80 28.83
C ASN A 206 0.51 -39.53 27.48
N PRO A 207 0.07 -38.88 26.39
CA PRO A 207 0.21 -39.46 25.06
C PRO A 207 1.69 -39.66 24.68
N LEU A 208 1.96 -40.70 23.90
CA LEU A 208 3.29 -41.05 23.40
C LEU A 208 3.45 -40.64 21.93
N GLN A 209 4.65 -40.16 21.57
CA GLN A 209 4.99 -39.77 20.20
C GLN A 209 3.94 -38.86 19.56
N VAL A 210 3.86 -37.65 20.13
CA VAL A 210 2.85 -36.65 19.75
C VAL A 210 3.45 -35.66 18.78
N GLY A 211 2.79 -35.48 17.65
CA GLY A 211 3.01 -34.36 16.74
C GLY A 211 1.67 -33.74 16.36
N ALA A 212 1.70 -32.54 15.78
CA ALA A 212 0.48 -31.87 15.35
C ALA A 212 0.70 -30.92 14.19
N GLU A 213 -0.37 -30.70 13.44
CA GLU A 213 -0.46 -29.73 12.37
C GLU A 213 -1.68 -28.85 12.60
N LEU A 214 -1.51 -27.54 12.45
CA LEU A 214 -2.57 -26.55 12.57
C LEU A 214 -2.55 -25.64 11.35
N MET A 215 -3.70 -25.57 10.70
CA MET A 215 -3.97 -24.68 9.57
C MET A 215 -5.04 -23.70 9.98
N MET A 216 -4.80 -22.42 9.77
CA MET A 216 -5.76 -21.37 10.09
C MET A 216 -5.83 -20.37 8.94
N MET A 217 -7.03 -19.89 8.62
CA MET A 217 -7.25 -18.91 7.56
C MET A 217 -8.29 -17.88 8.02
N ARG A 218 -8.01 -16.60 7.77
CA ARG A 218 -8.96 -15.53 8.00
C ARG A 218 -9.99 -15.54 6.87
N LEU A 219 -11.25 -15.71 7.24
CA LEU A 219 -12.40 -15.68 6.34
C LEU A 219 -12.83 -14.24 6.04
N SER A 220 -12.82 -13.37 7.05
CA SER A 220 -13.21 -11.97 6.89
C SER A 220 -12.65 -11.09 8.00
N GLU A 221 -12.59 -9.80 7.70
CA GLU A 221 -12.35 -8.76 8.71
C GLU A 221 -13.60 -8.60 9.58
N ALA A 222 -13.40 -8.41 10.88
CA ALA A 222 -14.49 -8.15 11.79
C ALA A 222 -14.57 -6.65 12.08
N ALA A 223 -15.69 -6.04 11.69
CA ALA A 223 -16.04 -4.64 11.95
C ALA A 223 -15.84 -4.25 13.42
#